data_AF-A0A5J4P7K8-F1
#
_entry.id   AF-A0A5J4P7K8-F1
#
_cell.length_a   1.000
_cell.length_b   1.000
_cell.length_c   1.000
_cell.angle_alpha   90.00
_cell.angle_beta   90.00
_cell.angle_gamma   90.00
#
_symmetry.space_group_name_H-M   'P 1'
#
loop_
_entity.id
_entity.type
_entity.pdbx_description
1 polymer ?
#
loop_
_entity_poly.entity_id
_entity_poly.type
_entity_poly.pdbx_seq_one_letter_code
_entity_poly.pdbx_strand_id
1 'polypeptide(L)' 'EESDKGQILYADSAYSGEPIATILKSKEIENQIHEKGYRGKPLTDEQKASNKSKSKTRVRVEHIFGFIEQNMHDF' A
#
# COMPACT_ATOMS: atom_id res chain seq x y z
N GLU A 1 -18.69 -8.17 4.90
CA GLU A 1 -18.81 -9.54 4.37
C GLU A 1 -17.65 -10.36 4.89
N GLU A 2 -17.86 -11.64 5.13
CA GLU A 2 -16.84 -12.57 5.65
C GLU A 2 -15.82 -13.00 4.57
N SER A 3 -16.01 -12.51 3.34
CA SER A 3 -15.23 -12.81 2.13
C SER A 3 -13.81 -12.27 2.12
N ASP A 4 -13.55 -11.19 2.86
CA ASP A 4 -12.28 -10.46 2.77
C ASP A 4 -11.25 -10.96 3.79
N LYS A 5 -11.66 -11.87 4.67
CA LYS A 5 -10.78 -12.50 5.66
C LYS A 5 -9.63 -13.22 4.95
N GLY A 6 -8.41 -12.92 5.37
CA GLY A 6 -7.17 -13.46 4.80
C GLY A 6 -6.73 -12.80 3.49
N GLN A 7 -7.47 -11.81 2.97
CA GLN A 7 -7.03 -11.07 1.79
C GLN A 7 -5.91 -10.09 2.12
N ILE A 8 -5.11 -9.76 1.10
CA ILE A 8 -4.01 -8.82 1.20
C ILE A 8 -4.45 -7.47 0.65
N LEU A 9 -4.36 -6.42 1.48
CA LEU A 9 -4.68 -5.06 1.08
C LEU A 9 -3.41 -4.24 0.81
N TYR A 10 -3.20 -3.87 -0.45
CA TYR A 10 -2.18 -2.91 -0.87
C TYR A 10 -2.78 -1.51 -1.01
N ALA A 11 -2.15 -0.50 -0.40
CA ALA A 11 -2.49 0.90 -0.63
C ALA A 11 -1.30 1.83 -0.39
N ASP A 12 -1.45 3.09 -0.82
CA ASP A 12 -0.48 4.15 -0.55
C ASP A 12 -0.53 4.61 0.92
N SER A 13 0.57 5.23 1.35
CA SER A 13 0.75 5.66 2.73
C SER A 13 -0.23 6.72 3.23
N ALA A 14 -0.95 7.40 2.33
CA ALA A 14 -2.05 8.30 2.70
C ALA A 14 -3.20 7.56 3.41
N TYR A 15 -3.34 6.26 3.13
CA TYR A 15 -4.33 5.39 3.76
C TYR A 15 -3.75 4.60 4.94
N SER A 16 -2.56 4.95 5.44
CA SER A 16 -1.96 4.31 6.61
C SER A 16 -2.40 5.00 7.92
N GLY A 17 -2.32 4.29 9.05
CA GLY A 17 -2.60 4.84 10.37
C GLY A 17 -3.14 3.82 11.37
N GLU A 18 -3.27 4.21 12.63
CA GLU A 18 -3.81 3.34 13.68
C GLU A 18 -5.29 2.95 13.47
N PRO A 19 -6.19 3.87 13.05
CA PRO A 19 -7.60 3.52 12.86
C PRO A 19 -7.78 2.43 11.79
N ILE A 20 -7.10 2.58 10.65
CA ILE A 20 -7.17 1.59 9.57
C ILE A 20 -6.51 0.28 9.98
N ALA A 21 -5.36 0.31 10.66
CA ALA A 21 -4.67 -0.91 11.08
C ALA A 21 -5.52 -1.73 12.04
N THR A 22 -6.27 -1.06 12.92
CA THR A 22 -7.21 -1.70 13.85
C THR A 22 -8.37 -2.36 13.10
N ILE A 23 -8.94 -1.68 12.11
CA ILE A 23 -10.03 -2.21 11.27
C ILE A 23 -9.55 -3.41 10.44
N LEU A 24 -8.37 -3.33 9.83
CA LEU A 24 -7.83 -4.44 9.03
C LEU A 24 -7.55 -5.65 9.90
N LYS A 25 -7.01 -5.43 11.11
CA LYS A 25 -6.77 -6.50 12.07
C LYS A 25 -8.07 -7.15 12.55
N SER A 26 -9.11 -6.37 12.84
CA SER A 26 -10.41 -6.94 13.28
C SER A 26 -11.12 -7.72 12.19
N LYS A 27 -10.83 -7.42 10.92
CA LYS A 27 -11.33 -8.14 9.75
C LYS A 27 -10.39 -9.26 9.27
N GLU A 28 -9.28 -9.49 9.95
CA GLU A 28 -8.25 -10.47 9.56
C GLU A 28 -7.73 -10.26 8.12
N ILE A 29 -7.61 -8.99 7.71
CA ILE A 29 -7.03 -8.58 6.43
C ILE A 29 -5.55 -8.30 6.61
N GLU A 30 -4.71 -8.85 5.73
CA GLU A 30 -3.27 -8.59 5.75
C GLU A 30 -2.98 -7.17 5.25
N ASN A 31 -2.42 -6.35 6.14
CA ASN A 31 -2.10 -4.96 5.87
C ASN A 31 -0.77 -4.83 5.12
N GLN A 32 -0.84 -4.56 3.83
CA GLN A 32 0.33 -4.24 2.98
C GLN A 32 0.33 -2.77 2.51
N ILE A 33 -0.26 -1.87 3.31
CA ILE A 33 -0.22 -0.42 3.06
C ILE A 33 1.21 0.10 3.30
N HIS A 34 1.67 1.01 2.44
CA HIS A 34 3.00 1.63 2.62
C HIS A 34 3.07 2.48 3.88
N GLU A 35 4.19 2.41 4.59
CA GLU A 35 4.42 3.21 5.79
C GLU A 35 5.13 4.52 5.42
N LYS A 36 4.77 5.61 6.11
CA LYS A 36 5.36 6.94 5.89
C LYS A 36 6.13 7.39 7.13
N GLY A 37 7.36 7.86 6.91
CA GLY A 37 8.12 8.55 7.95
C GLY A 37 7.59 9.97 8.17
N TYR A 38 7.63 10.42 9.42
CA TYR A 38 7.20 11.76 9.81
C TYR A 38 8.35 12.57 10.41
N ARG A 39 8.17 13.88 10.55
CA ARG A 39 9.16 14.75 11.18
C ARG A 39 9.42 14.28 12.61
N GLY A 40 10.67 13.96 12.92
CA GLY A 40 11.08 13.42 14.24
C GLY A 40 10.79 11.93 14.45
N LYS A 41 10.16 11.25 13.48
CA LYS A 41 9.89 9.81 13.48
C LYS A 41 10.20 9.22 12.10
N PRO A 42 11.49 9.07 11.75
CA PRO A 42 11.88 8.43 10.49
C PRO A 42 11.44 6.96 10.47
N LEU A 43 11.34 6.38 9.26
CA LEU A 43 11.07 4.95 9.12
C LEU A 43 12.22 4.13 9.73
N THR A 44 11.87 3.07 10.46
CA THR A 44 12.83 2.05 10.88
C THR A 44 13.33 1.25 9.68
N ASP A 45 14.43 0.52 9.86
CA ASP A 45 14.99 -0.26 8.76
C ASP A 45 14.09 -1.44 8.37
N GLU A 46 13.32 -1.99 9.32
CA GLU A 46 12.28 -2.98 9.05
C GLU A 46 11.16 -2.39 8.20
N GLN A 47 10.69 -1.19 8.53
CA GLN A 47 9.66 -0.49 7.75
C GLN A 47 10.15 -0.19 6.32
N LYS A 48 11.41 0.22 6.17
CA LYS A 48 12.02 0.41 4.84
C LYS A 48 12.12 -0.90 4.07
N ALA A 49 12.54 -1.99 4.70
CA ALA A 49 12.63 -3.30 4.05
C ALA A 49 11.24 -3.82 3.62
N SER A 50 10.24 -3.62 4.46
CA SER A 50 8.83 -3.91 4.15
C SER A 50 8.34 -3.08 2.96
N ASN A 51 8.50 -1.75 3.01
CA ASN A 51 8.14 -0.85 1.91
C ASN A 51 8.86 -1.21 0.60
N LYS A 52 10.15 -1.57 0.65
CA LYS A 52 10.92 -2.03 -0.52
C LYS A 52 10.29 -3.29 -1.16
N SER A 53 9.78 -4.20 -0.35
CA SER A 53 9.08 -5.40 -0.83
C SER A 53 7.73 -5.03 -1.46
N LYS A 54 6.94 -4.16 -0.81
CA LYS A 54 5.66 -3.64 -1.32
C LYS A 54 5.81 -2.86 -2.64
N SER A 55 6.91 -2.11 -2.79
CA SER A 55 7.20 -1.32 -4.00
C SER A 55 7.35 -2.18 -5.25
N LYS A 56 7.77 -3.45 -5.15
CA LYS A 56 7.82 -4.38 -6.29
C LYS A 56 6.44 -4.67 -6.87
N THR A 57 5.40 -4.67 -6.04
CA THR A 57 4.01 -4.81 -6.49
C THR A 57 3.51 -3.49 -7.05
N ARG A 58 3.74 -2.37 -6.34
CA ARG A 58 3.33 -1.01 -6.74
C ARG A 58 3.82 -0.65 -8.15
N VAL A 59 5.10 -0.90 -8.44
CA VAL A 59 5.70 -0.57 -9.73
C VAL A 59 5.06 -1.31 -10.90
N ARG A 60 4.58 -2.55 -10.70
CA ARG A 60 3.90 -3.32 -11.77
C ARG A 60 2.55 -2.73 -12.11
N VAL A 61 1.83 -2.28 -11.08
CA VAL A 61 0.54 -1.62 -11.20
C VAL A 61 0.69 -0.23 -11.85
N GLU A 62 1.66 0.57 -11.37
CA GLU A 62 1.95 1.90 -11.92
C GLU A 62 2.38 1.86 -13.39
N HIS A 63 3.15 0.86 -13.83
CA HIS A 63 3.52 0.74 -15.24
C HIS A 63 2.29 0.59 -16.15
N ILE A 64 1.29 -0.20 -15.73
CA ILE A 64 0.06 -0.38 -16.51
C ILE A 64 -0.74 0.94 -16.54
N PHE A 65 -0.86 1.61 -15.39
CA PHE A 65 -1.54 2.90 -15.33
C PHE A 65 -0.85 3.96 -16.18
N GLY A 66 0.48 4.05 -16.12
CA GLY A 66 1.26 4.96 -16.95
C GLY A 66 1.10 4.64 -18.44
N PHE A 67 1.08 3.36 -18.81
CA PHE A 67 0.78 2.96 -20.20
C PHE A 67 -0.61 3.41 -20.63
N ILE A 68 -1.64 3.18 -19.81
CA ILE A 68 -3.02 3.61 -20.12
C ILE A 68 -3.08 5.14 -20.27
N GLU A 69 -2.52 5.89 -19.33
CA GLU A 69 -2.50 7.35 -19.34
C GLU A 69 -1.81 7.91 -20.59
N GLN A 70 -0.65 7.35 -20.97
CA GLN A 70 0.07 7.75 -22.18
C GLN A 70 -0.74 7.50 -23.46
N ASN A 71 -1.38 6.33 -23.59
CA ASN A 71 -2.15 5.98 -24.80
C ASN A 71 -3.52 6.68 -24.87
N MET A 72 -4.05 7.16 -23.74
CA MET A 72 -5.32 7.90 -23.69
C MET A 72 -5.16 9.40 -23.92
N HIS A 73 -3.94 9.95 -23.84
CA HIS A 73 -3.67 11.37 -24.09
C HIS A 73 -3.54 11.72 -25.59
N ASP A 74 -3.50 10.70 -26.46
CA ASP A 74 -3.39 10.84 -27.92
C ASP A 74 -4.76 10.92 -28.64
N PHE A 75 -5.87 11.16 -27.90
CA PHE A 75 -7.21 11.39 -28.45
C PHE A 75 -7.74 12.81 -28.15
#